data_AF-A0A836W4H4-F1
#
_entry.id   AF-A0A836W4H4-F1
#
_cell.length_a   1.000
_cell.length_b   1.000
_cell.length_c   1.000
_cell.angle_alpha   90.00
_cell.angle_beta   90.00
_cell.angle_gamma   90.00
#
_symmetry.space_group_name_H-M   'P 1'
#
loop_
_entity.id
_entity.type
_entity.pdbx_description
1 polymer ?
#
loop_
_entity_poly.entity_id
_entity_poly.type
_entity_poly.pdbx_seq_one_letter_code
_entity_poly.pdbx_strand_id
1 'polypeptide(L)'
;STIQLVVAIGPIHHAVGIEEVHIATYQSVSGWGKEAVDQFNYEIEYIAVGEDPDSKDSVFPRPIGGNVIPKIGEFDEEGLTTEEAKLQNETNKILKSNIKVYPFCVRVPVRVGHAEVAWLKLKERATKEEVALILKDAPGVVVTDDYATPIEIAGKDEIFVGRINETEEGICLWIVADNLRKGAATNAVQIAECLGGS
;
A
#
# COMPACT_ATOMS: atom_id res chain seq x y z
N SER A 1 3.52 3.61 -0.03
CA SER A 1 3.01 2.45 -0.77
C SER A 1 4.10 1.41 -0.99
N THR A 2 5.23 1.73 -1.65
CA THR A 2 6.28 0.72 -1.87
C THR A 2 6.78 0.01 -0.60
N ILE A 3 7.15 0.76 0.44
CA ILE A 3 7.72 0.16 1.67
C ILE A 3 6.75 -0.83 2.34
N GLN A 4 5.46 -0.47 2.45
CA GLN A 4 4.47 -1.35 3.06
C GLN A 4 4.26 -2.63 2.25
N LEU A 5 4.27 -2.52 0.91
CA LEU A 5 4.22 -3.67 0.03
C LEU A 5 5.43 -4.59 0.23
N VAL A 6 6.65 -4.06 0.08
CA VAL A 6 7.87 -4.89 0.10
C VAL A 6 8.12 -5.57 1.43
N VAL A 7 7.79 -4.92 2.55
CA VAL A 7 7.91 -5.54 3.88
C VAL A 7 6.89 -6.66 4.06
N ALA A 8 5.67 -6.53 3.51
CA ALA A 8 4.68 -7.59 3.53
C ALA A 8 5.05 -8.76 2.59
N ILE A 9 5.47 -8.49 1.36
CA ILE A 9 5.67 -9.55 0.34
C ILE A 9 7.09 -10.12 0.34
N GLY A 10 8.08 -9.42 0.90
CA GLY A 10 9.48 -9.85 0.92
C GLY A 10 9.70 -11.21 1.59
N PRO A 11 9.17 -11.45 2.80
CA PRO A 11 9.26 -12.76 3.47
C PRO A 11 8.63 -13.88 2.64
N ILE A 12 7.48 -13.62 2.02
CA ILE A 12 6.80 -14.57 1.13
C ILE A 12 7.66 -14.87 -0.11
N HIS A 13 8.21 -13.82 -0.73
CA HIS A 13 9.09 -13.95 -1.88
C HIS A 13 10.34 -14.79 -1.59
N HIS A 14 10.93 -14.59 -0.41
CA HIS A 14 12.10 -15.36 0.01
C HIS A 14 11.76 -16.85 0.24
N ALA A 15 10.59 -17.14 0.81
CA ALA A 15 10.20 -18.50 1.16
C ALA A 15 9.75 -19.34 -0.04
N VAL A 16 8.92 -18.78 -0.92
CA VAL A 16 8.23 -19.55 -1.98
C VAL A 16 8.31 -18.90 -3.36
N GLY A 17 8.93 -17.73 -3.46
CA GLY A 17 9.02 -16.97 -4.70
C GLY A 17 7.69 -16.35 -5.14
N ILE A 18 7.80 -15.17 -5.76
CA ILE A 18 6.67 -14.47 -6.39
C ILE A 18 7.06 -14.24 -7.85
N GLU A 19 6.15 -14.57 -8.76
CA GLU A 19 6.28 -14.30 -10.20
C GLU A 19 5.71 -12.93 -10.54
N GLU A 20 4.47 -12.68 -10.08
CA GLU A 20 3.71 -11.47 -10.42
C GLU A 20 3.00 -10.91 -9.18
N VAL A 21 2.87 -9.59 -9.15
CA VAL A 21 2.09 -8.85 -8.15
C VAL A 21 1.12 -7.94 -8.88
N HIS A 22 -0.17 -8.20 -8.75
CA HIS A 22 -1.22 -7.27 -9.14
C HIS A 22 -1.64 -6.50 -7.89
N ILE A 23 -1.61 -5.17 -7.93
CA ILE A 23 -1.85 -4.37 -6.73
C ILE A 23 -2.74 -3.17 -7.01
N ALA A 24 -3.77 -3.00 -6.19
CA ALA A 24 -4.59 -1.80 -6.14
C ALA A 24 -4.33 -1.06 -4.82
N THR A 25 -3.95 0.21 -4.90
CA THR A 25 -3.64 1.02 -3.72
C THR A 25 -4.77 2.00 -3.40
N TYR A 26 -5.01 2.17 -2.10
CA TYR A 26 -5.98 3.08 -1.49
C TYR A 26 -5.18 4.06 -0.63
N GLN A 27 -4.53 5.02 -1.28
CA GLN A 27 -3.62 5.94 -0.62
C GLN A 27 -4.39 7.10 0.04
N SER A 28 -4.10 7.36 1.31
CA SER A 28 -4.64 8.49 2.07
C SER A 28 -4.20 9.85 1.50
N VAL A 29 -4.94 10.89 1.88
CA VAL A 29 -4.65 12.29 1.53
C VAL A 29 -3.35 12.80 2.14
N SER A 30 -2.97 12.32 3.33
CA SER A 30 -1.70 12.71 3.97
C SER A 30 -0.45 12.29 3.20
N GLY A 31 -0.55 11.36 2.25
CA GLY A 31 0.56 11.03 1.34
C GLY A 31 0.95 12.20 0.42
N TRP A 32 0.05 13.16 0.20
CA TRP A 32 0.32 14.38 -0.57
C TRP A 32 0.93 15.49 0.28
N GLY A 33 0.58 15.54 1.57
CA GLY A 33 1.11 16.52 2.53
C GLY A 33 0.02 17.23 3.32
N LYS A 34 0.43 18.22 4.11
CA LYS A 34 -0.46 18.92 5.04
C LYS A 34 -1.57 19.70 4.32
N GLU A 35 -1.24 20.43 3.26
CA GLU A 35 -2.21 21.22 2.50
C GLU A 35 -3.36 20.37 1.94
N ALA A 36 -3.05 19.15 1.50
CA ALA A 36 -4.04 18.18 1.05
C ALA A 36 -4.94 17.65 2.17
N VAL A 37 -4.41 17.51 3.39
CA VAL A 37 -5.22 17.16 4.57
C VAL A 37 -6.14 18.33 4.94
N ASP A 38 -5.63 19.55 4.90
CA ASP A 38 -6.40 20.76 5.21
C ASP A 38 -7.54 20.94 4.18
N GLN A 39 -7.25 20.76 2.87
CA GLN A 39 -8.25 20.76 1.80
C GLN A 39 -9.30 19.66 1.98
N PHE A 40 -8.88 18.43 2.30
CA PHE A 40 -9.81 17.33 2.55
C PHE A 40 -10.76 17.64 3.71
N ASN A 41 -10.26 18.18 4.83
CA ASN A 41 -11.09 18.52 5.98
C ASN A 41 -12.11 19.62 5.61
N TYR A 42 -11.66 20.66 4.89
CA TYR A 42 -12.53 21.70 4.36
C TYR A 42 -13.66 21.11 3.50
N GLU A 43 -13.33 20.24 2.53
CA GLU A 43 -14.33 19.63 1.65
C GLU A 43 -15.34 18.78 2.42
N ILE A 44 -14.90 18.03 3.44
CA ILE A 44 -15.79 17.21 4.27
C ILE A 44 -16.77 18.07 5.10
N GLU A 45 -16.35 19.22 5.61
CA GLU A 45 -17.23 20.12 6.38
C GLU A 45 -18.41 20.64 5.53
N TYR A 46 -18.14 21.00 4.27
CA TYR A 46 -19.19 21.44 3.32
C TYR A 46 -20.13 20.31 2.95
N ILE A 47 -19.58 19.13 2.61
CA ILE A 47 -20.39 17.95 2.29
C ILE A 47 -21.31 17.57 3.47
N ALA A 48 -20.82 17.69 4.71
CA ALA A 48 -21.59 17.36 5.90
C ALA A 48 -22.84 18.23 6.09
N VAL A 49 -22.85 19.45 5.55
CA VAL A 49 -24.00 20.37 5.58
C VAL A 49 -24.79 20.38 4.25
N GLY A 50 -24.44 19.52 3.30
CA GLY A 50 -25.11 19.41 2.00
C GLY A 50 -24.75 20.52 1.03
N GLU A 51 -23.59 21.16 1.20
CA GLU A 51 -23.05 22.18 0.31
C GLU A 51 -21.86 21.65 -0.50
N ASP A 52 -21.64 22.24 -1.68
CA ASP A 52 -20.47 21.94 -2.50
C ASP A 52 -19.27 22.81 -2.07
N PRO A 53 -18.09 22.24 -1.80
CA PRO A 53 -16.92 23.01 -1.41
C PRO A 53 -16.35 23.83 -2.56
N ASP A 54 -15.88 25.06 -2.28
CA ASP A 54 -15.14 25.83 -3.29
C ASP A 54 -13.75 25.21 -3.49
N SER A 55 -13.58 24.51 -4.61
CA SER A 55 -12.38 23.74 -4.92
C SER A 55 -11.49 24.43 -5.95
N LYS A 56 -11.71 25.72 -6.25
CA LYS A 56 -10.94 26.46 -7.28
C LYS A 56 -9.44 26.50 -7.00
N ASP A 57 -9.07 26.61 -5.73
CA ASP A 57 -7.67 26.63 -5.28
C ASP A 57 -7.24 25.31 -4.63
N SER A 58 -7.97 24.21 -4.91
CA SER A 58 -7.66 22.88 -4.36
C SER A 58 -6.30 22.39 -4.86
N VAL A 59 -5.53 21.79 -3.96
CA VAL A 59 -4.28 21.10 -4.32
C VAL A 59 -4.53 19.82 -5.13
N PHE A 60 -5.75 19.30 -5.11
CA PHE A 60 -6.15 18.14 -5.88
C PHE A 60 -6.70 18.55 -7.26
N PRO A 61 -6.49 17.73 -8.30
CA PRO A 61 -7.05 18.00 -9.63
C PRO A 61 -8.58 17.92 -9.68
N ARG A 62 -9.20 17.27 -8.68
CA ARG A 62 -10.65 17.12 -8.48
C ARG A 62 -10.92 17.08 -6.97
N PRO A 63 -12.13 17.43 -6.50
CA PRO A 63 -12.48 17.29 -5.09
C PRO A 63 -12.20 15.87 -4.60
N ILE A 64 -11.63 15.75 -3.41
CA ILE A 64 -11.30 14.48 -2.77
C ILE A 64 -12.34 14.09 -1.72
N GLY A 65 -13.01 15.05 -1.07
CA GLY A 65 -14.06 14.80 -0.09
C GLY A 65 -15.17 13.94 -0.69
N GLY A 66 -15.39 12.75 -0.12
CA GLY A 66 -16.38 11.80 -0.63
C GLY A 66 -16.09 11.20 -2.01
N ASN A 67 -14.88 11.36 -2.55
CA ASN A 67 -14.53 10.97 -3.92
C ASN A 67 -13.22 10.15 -3.97
N VAL A 68 -12.99 9.45 -5.09
CA VAL A 68 -11.75 8.70 -5.35
C VAL A 68 -11.06 9.24 -6.60
N ILE A 69 -9.73 9.40 -6.55
CA ILE A 69 -8.94 9.97 -7.66
C ILE A 69 -7.95 8.90 -8.16
N PRO A 70 -8.17 8.30 -9.34
CA PRO A 70 -7.31 7.24 -9.90
C PRO A 70 -6.08 7.82 -10.62
N LYS A 71 -5.40 8.77 -9.97
CA LYS A 71 -4.17 9.40 -10.47
C LYS A 71 -3.34 9.88 -9.28
N ILE A 72 -2.10 9.42 -9.19
CA ILE A 72 -1.13 9.92 -8.20
C ILE A 72 0.16 10.35 -8.90
N GLY A 73 0.38 11.67 -8.90
CA GLY A 73 1.41 12.32 -9.68
C GLY A 73 1.01 12.46 -11.15
N GLU A 74 1.98 12.42 -12.06
CA GLU A 74 1.76 12.67 -13.49
C GLU A 74 1.76 11.39 -14.33
N PHE A 75 1.03 11.40 -15.44
CA PHE A 75 1.10 10.31 -16.42
C PHE A 75 2.36 10.45 -17.27
N ASP A 76 3.01 9.33 -17.56
CA ASP A 76 4.03 9.23 -18.59
C ASP A 76 3.44 8.97 -19.98
N GLU A 77 4.31 8.79 -20.98
CA GLU A 77 3.91 8.54 -22.37
C GLU A 77 3.19 7.20 -22.57
N GLU A 78 3.37 6.25 -21.64
CA GLU A 78 2.77 4.91 -21.69
C GLU A 78 1.45 4.85 -20.90
N GLY A 79 1.08 5.95 -20.23
CA GLY A 79 -0.15 6.08 -19.47
C GLY A 79 -0.04 5.56 -18.03
N LEU A 80 1.16 5.27 -17.53
CA LEU A 80 1.40 5.00 -16.11
C LEU A 80 1.58 6.31 -15.35
N THR A 81 1.07 6.36 -14.12
CA THR A 81 1.38 7.46 -13.23
C THR A 81 2.78 7.31 -12.63
N THR A 82 3.39 8.43 -12.24
CA THR A 82 4.72 8.42 -11.58
C THR A 82 4.76 7.54 -10.33
N GLU A 83 3.67 7.43 -9.55
CA GLU A 83 3.62 6.57 -8.37
C GLU A 83 3.51 5.08 -8.74
N GLU A 84 2.82 4.75 -9.83
CA GLU A 84 2.76 3.37 -10.37
C GLU A 84 4.13 2.93 -10.89
N ALA A 85 4.79 3.76 -11.71
CA ALA A 85 6.15 3.48 -12.18
C ALA A 85 7.14 3.35 -11.01
N LYS A 86 6.99 4.17 -9.96
CA LYS A 86 7.79 4.07 -8.74
C LYS A 86 7.57 2.75 -8.01
N LEU A 87 6.32 2.32 -7.82
CA LEU A 87 6.00 1.03 -7.19
C LEU A 87 6.64 -0.14 -7.95
N GLN A 88 6.60 -0.14 -9.28
CA GLN A 88 7.25 -1.17 -10.10
C GLN A 88 8.77 -1.21 -9.89
N ASN A 89 9.41 -0.05 -9.99
CA ASN A 89 10.87 0.06 -9.97
C ASN A 89 11.45 -0.19 -8.56
N GLU A 90 10.88 0.45 -7.55
CA GLU A 90 11.39 0.36 -6.18
C GLU A 90 11.16 -1.03 -5.59
N THR A 91 10.06 -1.72 -5.91
CA THR A 91 9.82 -3.10 -5.44
C THR A 91 10.96 -4.03 -5.82
N ASN A 92 11.31 -4.07 -7.11
CA ASN A 92 12.40 -4.92 -7.60
C ASN A 92 13.77 -4.47 -7.12
N LYS A 93 14.00 -3.16 -7.00
CA LYS A 93 15.25 -2.62 -6.47
C LYS A 93 15.48 -3.04 -5.02
N ILE A 94 14.46 -2.93 -4.17
CA ILE A 94 14.55 -3.24 -2.74
C ILE A 94 14.66 -4.74 -2.52
N LEU A 95 13.82 -5.54 -3.18
CA LEU A 95 13.81 -7.00 -3.03
C LEU A 95 14.92 -7.68 -3.84
N LYS A 96 15.70 -6.94 -4.63
CA LYS A 96 16.71 -7.45 -5.58
C LYS A 96 16.13 -8.56 -6.48
N SER A 97 14.90 -8.34 -6.95
CA SER A 97 14.09 -9.33 -7.65
C SER A 97 13.77 -8.91 -9.10
N ASN A 98 13.07 -9.78 -9.81
CA ASN A 98 12.53 -9.54 -11.15
C ASN A 98 11.01 -9.81 -11.23
N ILE A 99 10.30 -9.53 -10.15
CA ILE A 99 8.84 -9.67 -10.04
C ILE A 99 8.17 -8.75 -11.06
N LYS A 100 7.18 -9.25 -11.80
CA LYS A 100 6.33 -8.39 -12.63
C LYS A 100 5.29 -7.70 -11.75
N VAL A 101 5.38 -6.38 -11.63
CA VAL A 101 4.48 -5.60 -10.77
C VAL A 101 3.49 -4.83 -11.65
N TYR A 102 2.20 -5.00 -11.38
CA TYR A 102 1.08 -4.37 -12.07
C TYR A 102 0.30 -3.49 -11.07
N PRO A 103 0.76 -2.26 -10.80
CA PRO A 103 0.10 -1.38 -9.84
C PRO A 103 -0.99 -0.52 -10.49
N PHE A 104 -2.02 -0.26 -9.70
CA PHE A 104 -3.03 0.76 -9.97
C PHE A 104 -3.21 1.64 -8.74
N CYS A 105 -2.93 2.94 -8.86
CA CYS A 105 -2.83 3.83 -7.71
C CYS A 105 -4.00 4.81 -7.59
N VAL A 106 -4.72 4.72 -6.48
CA VAL A 106 -5.90 5.56 -6.21
C VAL A 106 -5.71 6.35 -4.92
N ARG A 107 -5.94 7.65 -4.99
CA ARG A 107 -6.10 8.50 -3.81
C ARG A 107 -7.54 8.39 -3.31
N VAL A 108 -7.72 8.11 -2.02
CA VAL A 108 -9.03 7.88 -1.40
C VAL A 108 -9.30 8.90 -0.30
N PRO A 109 -10.57 9.12 0.11
CA PRO A 109 -10.96 10.13 1.09
C PRO A 109 -10.69 9.64 2.53
N VAL A 110 -9.45 9.21 2.77
CA VAL A 110 -8.96 8.72 4.07
C VAL A 110 -7.85 9.66 4.53
N ARG A 111 -7.95 10.19 5.76
CA ARG A 111 -7.03 11.21 6.27
C ARG A 111 -5.58 10.70 6.33
N VAL A 112 -5.36 9.60 7.05
CA VAL A 112 -4.05 8.99 7.32
C VAL A 112 -4.17 7.48 7.23
N GLY A 113 -3.08 6.82 6.81
CA GLY A 113 -3.01 5.38 6.60
C GLY A 113 -3.27 5.00 5.14
N HIS A 114 -2.31 4.31 4.53
CA HIS A 114 -2.52 3.71 3.21
C HIS A 114 -3.01 2.29 3.38
N ALA A 115 -3.82 1.84 2.43
CA ALA A 115 -4.17 0.44 2.31
C ALA A 115 -3.91 -0.07 0.89
N GLU A 116 -3.69 -1.37 0.75
CA GLU A 116 -3.38 -2.03 -0.50
C GLU A 116 -4.05 -3.40 -0.52
N VAL A 117 -4.55 -3.79 -1.69
CA VAL A 117 -4.86 -5.19 -1.98
C VAL A 117 -3.83 -5.68 -2.96
N ALA A 118 -3.12 -6.76 -2.60
CA ALA A 118 -2.07 -7.36 -3.42
C ALA A 118 -2.43 -8.82 -3.73
N TRP A 119 -2.54 -9.14 -5.01
CA TRP A 119 -2.63 -10.51 -5.51
C TRP A 119 -1.25 -10.95 -5.96
N LEU A 120 -0.75 -12.01 -5.32
CA LEU A 120 0.57 -12.57 -5.54
C LEU A 120 0.39 -13.87 -6.31
N LYS A 121 1.00 -13.95 -7.49
CA LYS A 121 1.21 -15.21 -8.20
C LYS A 121 2.50 -15.83 -7.68
N LEU A 122 2.41 -16.99 -7.03
CA LEU A 122 3.54 -17.63 -6.37
C LEU A 122 4.28 -18.58 -7.32
N LYS A 123 5.59 -18.71 -7.15
CA LYS A 123 6.38 -19.71 -7.92
C LYS A 123 6.17 -21.11 -7.37
N GLU A 124 6.11 -21.22 -6.05
CA GLU A 124 5.76 -22.44 -5.33
C GLU A 124 4.42 -22.24 -4.61
N ARG A 125 3.58 -23.28 -4.61
CA ARG A 125 2.27 -23.21 -3.95
C ARG A 125 2.47 -23.11 -2.43
N ALA A 126 1.75 -22.18 -1.81
CA ALA A 126 1.64 -22.04 -0.37
C ALA A 126 0.17 -21.91 0.04
N THR A 127 -0.21 -22.50 1.17
CA THR A 127 -1.55 -22.30 1.75
C THR A 127 -1.64 -20.96 2.48
N LYS A 128 -2.85 -20.50 2.78
CA LYS A 128 -3.04 -19.30 3.61
C LYS A 128 -2.40 -19.46 4.99
N GLU A 129 -2.42 -20.66 5.57
CA GLU A 129 -1.81 -20.93 6.88
C GLU A 129 -0.29 -20.83 6.83
N GLU A 130 0.34 -21.37 5.78
CA GLU A 130 1.79 -21.28 5.58
C GLU A 130 2.22 -19.82 5.41
N VAL A 131 1.49 -19.05 4.59
CA VAL A 131 1.76 -17.61 4.41
C VAL A 131 1.53 -16.83 5.70
N ALA A 132 0.48 -17.11 6.45
CA ALA A 132 0.25 -16.47 7.74
C ALA A 132 1.37 -16.74 8.74
N LEU A 133 1.94 -17.96 8.75
CA LEU A 133 3.09 -18.30 9.59
C LEU A 133 4.35 -17.53 9.18
N ILE A 134 4.66 -17.50 7.88
CA ILE A 134 5.80 -16.72 7.33
C ILE A 134 5.70 -15.25 7.76
N LEU A 135 4.51 -14.65 7.66
CA LEU A 135 4.28 -13.25 8.00
C LEU A 135 4.31 -12.98 9.51
N LYS A 136 3.90 -13.94 10.35
CA LYS A 136 3.96 -13.78 11.82
C LYS A 136 5.40 -13.72 12.34
N ASP A 137 6.32 -14.38 11.66
CA ASP A 137 7.75 -14.37 12.00
C ASP A 137 8.50 -13.17 11.38
N ALA A 138 7.85 -12.41 10.50
CA ALA A 138 8.47 -11.29 9.79
C ALA A 138 8.56 -10.03 10.68
N PRO A 139 9.73 -9.37 10.76
CA PRO A 139 9.89 -8.17 11.56
C PRO A 139 9.06 -7.02 11.00
N GLY A 140 8.34 -6.31 11.87
CA GLY A 140 7.52 -5.16 11.51
C GLY A 140 6.20 -5.50 10.84
N VAL A 141 5.83 -6.78 10.75
CA VAL A 141 4.53 -7.24 10.25
C VAL A 141 3.66 -7.73 11.41
N VAL A 142 2.38 -7.34 11.40
CA VAL A 142 1.37 -7.86 12.31
C VAL A 142 0.27 -8.53 11.50
N VAL A 143 0.12 -9.84 11.67
CA VAL A 143 -0.97 -10.60 11.05
C VAL A 143 -2.24 -10.44 11.88
N THR A 144 -3.32 -10.04 11.23
CA THR A 144 -4.66 -9.89 11.81
C THR A 144 -5.53 -11.08 11.40
N ASP A 145 -6.38 -11.56 12.31
CA ASP A 145 -7.29 -12.68 12.04
C ASP A 145 -8.43 -12.28 11.09
N ASP A 146 -8.82 -11.00 11.09
CA ASP A 146 -9.81 -10.41 10.19
C ASP A 146 -9.15 -9.40 9.22
N TYR A 147 -9.08 -8.12 9.59
CA TYR A 147 -8.50 -7.02 8.86
C TYR A 147 -8.31 -5.81 9.78
N ALA A 148 -7.25 -5.04 9.55
CA ALA A 148 -7.13 -3.70 10.09
C ALA A 148 -7.64 -2.65 9.10
N THR A 149 -8.04 -1.47 9.59
CA THR A 149 -8.39 -0.31 8.75
C THR A 149 -7.41 0.84 8.97
N PRO A 150 -7.28 1.78 8.02
CA PRO A 150 -6.39 2.94 8.16
C PRO A 150 -6.56 3.73 9.46
N ILE A 151 -7.79 3.84 9.98
CA ILE A 151 -8.08 4.58 11.21
C ILE A 151 -7.50 3.86 12.44
N GLU A 152 -7.58 2.54 12.49
CA GLU A 152 -7.16 1.73 13.65
C GLU A 152 -5.65 1.59 13.79
N ILE A 153 -4.92 1.77 12.69
CA ILE A 153 -3.46 1.62 12.65
C ILE A 153 -2.73 2.96 12.73
N ALA A 154 -3.46 4.08 12.74
CA ALA A 154 -2.85 5.41 12.78
C ALA A 154 -1.94 5.55 14.02
N GLY A 155 -0.72 6.02 13.79
CA GLY A 155 0.32 6.20 14.80
C GLY A 155 1.18 4.96 15.08
N LYS A 156 0.86 3.80 14.48
CA LYS A 156 1.64 2.56 14.62
C LYS A 156 2.74 2.49 13.57
N ASP A 157 3.86 1.85 13.90
CA ASP A 157 5.02 1.72 13.02
C ASP A 157 4.99 0.43 12.19
N GLU A 158 4.20 -0.55 12.61
CA GLU A 158 4.04 -1.85 11.99
C GLU A 158 3.12 -1.81 10.76
N ILE A 159 3.30 -2.81 9.90
CA ILE A 159 2.43 -3.08 8.75
C ILE A 159 1.48 -4.21 9.11
N PHE A 160 0.20 -3.95 8.93
CA PHE A 160 -0.86 -4.89 9.27
C PHE A 160 -1.27 -5.65 8.02
N VAL A 161 -1.25 -6.98 8.10
CA VAL A 161 -1.70 -7.86 7.02
C VAL A 161 -2.88 -8.68 7.50
N GLY A 162 -3.95 -8.67 6.71
CA GLY A 162 -5.18 -9.41 6.99
C GLY A 162 -5.79 -9.95 5.71
N ARG A 163 -7.00 -10.52 5.83
CA ARG A 163 -7.72 -11.13 4.71
C ARG A 163 -6.84 -11.97 3.78
N ILE A 164 -5.97 -12.79 4.37
CA ILE A 164 -5.10 -13.70 3.62
C ILE A 164 -5.98 -14.79 2.98
N ASN A 165 -6.08 -14.78 1.66
CA ASN A 165 -6.92 -15.72 0.92
C ASN A 165 -6.13 -16.43 -0.17
N GLU A 166 -6.32 -17.74 -0.28
CA GLU A 166 -5.83 -18.51 -1.43
C GLU A 166 -6.59 -18.12 -2.69
N THR A 167 -5.85 -18.01 -3.78
CA THR A 167 -6.36 -17.89 -5.14
C THR A 167 -5.95 -19.12 -5.94
N GLU A 168 -6.39 -19.24 -7.19
CA GLU A 168 -5.96 -20.34 -8.06
C GLU A 168 -4.44 -20.34 -8.29
N GLU A 169 -3.83 -19.16 -8.37
CA GLU A 169 -2.41 -18.98 -8.73
C GLU A 169 -1.52 -18.54 -7.57
N GLY A 170 -2.06 -18.36 -6.35
CA GLY A 170 -1.28 -17.91 -5.19
C GLY A 170 -2.12 -17.34 -4.06
N ILE A 171 -1.83 -16.11 -3.63
CA ILE A 171 -2.39 -15.51 -2.41
C ILE A 171 -2.84 -14.07 -2.66
N CYS A 172 -3.96 -13.69 -2.06
CA CYS A 172 -4.42 -12.30 -1.96
C CYS A 172 -4.27 -11.79 -0.53
N LEU A 173 -3.74 -10.57 -0.38
CA LEU A 173 -3.49 -9.91 0.89
C LEU A 173 -4.21 -8.57 0.96
N TRP A 174 -4.72 -8.23 2.14
CA TRP A 174 -5.06 -6.87 2.53
C TRP A 174 -3.94 -6.32 3.42
N ILE A 175 -3.35 -5.20 3.04
CA ILE A 175 -2.18 -4.60 3.69
C ILE A 175 -2.53 -3.18 4.10
N VAL A 176 -2.24 -2.79 5.34
CA VAL A 176 -2.50 -1.42 5.84
C VAL A 176 -1.32 -0.94 6.68
N ALA A 177 -0.89 0.30 6.47
CA ALA A 177 0.13 0.92 7.30
C ALA A 177 -0.05 2.45 7.40
N ASP A 178 0.48 3.04 8.46
CA ASP A 178 0.53 4.49 8.61
C ASP A 178 1.64 5.04 7.70
N ASN A 179 1.24 5.74 6.63
CA ASN A 179 2.15 6.29 5.63
C ASN A 179 3.06 7.41 6.15
N LEU A 180 2.75 8.00 7.31
CA LEU A 180 3.58 9.03 7.95
C LEU A 180 4.61 8.41 8.91
N ARG A 181 4.42 7.15 9.29
CA ARG A 181 5.31 6.40 10.18
C ARG A 181 6.25 5.56 9.34
N LYS A 182 7.55 5.89 9.42
CA LYS A 182 8.60 5.18 8.68
C LYS A 182 9.41 4.21 9.55
N GLY A 183 9.13 4.08 10.85
CA GLY A 183 10.01 3.43 11.81
C GLY A 183 10.29 1.95 11.52
N ALA A 184 9.49 1.06 12.11
CA ALA A 184 9.68 -0.39 12.02
C ALA A 184 9.72 -0.88 10.56
N ALA A 185 8.95 -0.27 9.67
CA ALA A 185 8.96 -0.57 8.24
C ALA A 185 10.32 -0.28 7.56
N THR A 186 11.01 0.83 7.89
CA THR A 186 12.34 1.10 7.30
C THR A 186 13.39 0.12 7.84
N ASN A 187 13.30 -0.24 9.13
CA ASN A 187 14.21 -1.24 9.72
C ASN A 187 13.99 -2.62 9.10
N ALA A 188 12.74 -3.02 8.86
CA ALA A 188 12.40 -4.28 8.21
C ALA A 188 12.93 -4.34 6.77
N VAL A 189 12.85 -3.23 6.02
CA VAL A 189 13.48 -3.13 4.69
C VAL A 189 14.99 -3.32 4.78
N GLN A 190 15.67 -2.66 5.71
CA GLN A 190 17.12 -2.80 5.88
C GLN A 190 17.53 -4.25 6.19
N ILE A 191 16.74 -4.94 7.04
CA ILE A 191 16.97 -6.36 7.35
C ILE A 191 16.79 -7.21 6.09
N ALA A 192 15.72 -6.99 5.32
CA ALA A 192 15.47 -7.71 4.07
C ALA A 192 16.59 -7.48 3.03
N GLU A 193 17.12 -6.26 2.91
CA GLU A 193 18.25 -5.94 2.02
C GLU A 193 19.54 -6.70 2.39
N CYS A 194 19.76 -6.95 3.69
CA CYS A 194 20.88 -7.75 4.19
C CYS A 194 20.71 -9.25 3.96
N LEU A 195 19.48 -9.77 4.10
CA LEU A 195 19.18 -11.20 3.94
C LEU A 195 19.12 -11.66 2.47
N GLY A 196 18.77 -10.76 1.54
CA GLY A 196 18.85 -11.01 0.09
C GLY A 196 20.28 -10.91 -0.49
N GLY A 197 21.30 -11.18 0.33
CA GLY A 197 22.72 -11.09 -0.01
C GLY A 197 23.47 -12.36 0.37
N SER A 198 23.12 -13.48 -0.24
CA SER A 198 23.87 -14.74 -0.20
C SER A 198 23.56 -15.59 -1.42
#